data_AF-A0AAD6U0A0-F1
#
_entry.id   AF-A0AAD6U0A0-F1
#
_cell.length_a   1.000
_cell.length_b   1.000
_cell.length_c   1.000
_cell.angle_alpha   90.00
_cell.angle_beta   90.00
_cell.angle_gamma   90.00
#
_symmetry.space_group_name_H-M   'P 1'
#
loop_
_entity.id
_entity.type
_entity.pdbx_description
1 polymer ?
#
loop_
_entity_poly.entity_id
_entity_poly.type
_entity_poly.pdbx_seq_one_letter_code
_entity_poly.pdbx_strand_id
1 'polypeptide(L)'
;PLREWVLENRDEFLAELLRWEGRGDHRAYGVCPGCSMQRAEYRCRLCMTGGEMVCSACIVEHHKRTPLHVVEVWNGKSFQRQTLKDLGLRIQLGHWYQRDRACPVPEPAPGDAFVIVDNNGVHEVGLDFCGCGGGGSHTRQLLRAGLFPAT
;
A
#
# COMPACT_ATOMS: atom_id res chain seq x y z
N PRO A 1 -21.77 -5.12 25.35
CA PRO A 1 -21.15 -5.08 24.01
C PRO A 1 -21.51 -6.29 23.11
N LEU A 2 -21.04 -7.51 23.39
CA LEU A 2 -21.28 -8.67 22.49
C LEU A 2 -22.75 -9.16 22.44
N ARG A 3 -23.52 -9.00 23.53
CA ARG A 3 -24.95 -9.39 23.55
C ARG A 3 -25.85 -8.45 22.75
N GLU A 4 -25.56 -7.15 22.82
CA GLU A 4 -26.24 -6.10 22.04
C GLU A 4 -26.04 -6.32 20.53
N TRP A 5 -24.84 -6.74 20.14
CA TRP A 5 -24.53 -7.14 18.75
C TRP A 5 -25.44 -8.26 18.22
N VAL A 6 -25.62 -9.33 19.00
CA VAL A 6 -26.39 -10.50 18.57
C VAL A 6 -27.90 -10.24 18.58
N LEU A 7 -28.37 -9.49 19.58
CA LEU A 7 -29.81 -9.38 19.86
C LEU A 7 -30.48 -8.20 19.16
N GLU A 8 -29.76 -7.09 18.95
CA GLU A 8 -30.37 -5.84 18.49
C GLU A 8 -29.86 -5.40 17.12
N ASN A 9 -28.56 -5.59 16.83
CA ASN A 9 -27.93 -4.95 15.65
C ASN A 9 -27.32 -5.94 14.65
N ARG A 10 -27.70 -7.22 14.69
CA ARG A 10 -27.09 -8.27 13.84
C ARG A 10 -27.08 -7.91 12.35
N ASP A 11 -28.21 -7.44 11.84
CA ASP A 11 -28.39 -7.16 10.41
C ASP A 11 -27.59 -5.93 9.98
N GLU A 12 -27.50 -4.90 10.82
CA GLU A 12 -26.68 -3.71 10.57
C GLU A 12 -25.20 -4.08 10.47
N PHE A 13 -24.69 -4.87 11.41
CA PHE A 13 -23.30 -5.31 11.36
C PHE A 13 -23.02 -6.19 10.14
N LEU A 14 -23.93 -7.09 9.78
CA LEU A 14 -23.78 -7.88 8.57
C LEU A 14 -23.76 -6.99 7.32
N ALA A 15 -24.64 -5.99 7.25
CA ALA A 15 -24.66 -5.02 6.16
C ALA A 15 -23.35 -4.24 6.06
N GLU A 16 -22.80 -3.78 7.19
CA GLU A 16 -21.52 -3.08 7.21
C GLU A 16 -20.35 -4.01 6.84
N LEU A 17 -20.31 -5.25 7.33
CA LEU A 17 -19.29 -6.22 6.90
C LEU A 17 -19.37 -6.52 5.40
N LEU A 18 -20.58 -6.66 4.84
CA LEU A 18 -20.76 -6.85 3.39
C LEU A 18 -20.40 -5.60 2.60
N ARG A 19 -20.66 -4.40 3.15
CA ARG A 19 -20.25 -3.12 2.56
C ARG A 19 -18.73 -3.06 2.39
N TRP A 20 -17.96 -3.60 3.34
CA TRP A 20 -16.49 -3.74 3.25
C TRP A 20 -16.02 -4.68 2.14
N GLU A 21 -16.86 -5.58 1.62
CA GLU A 21 -16.52 -6.45 0.48
C GLU A 21 -16.83 -5.78 -0.87
N GLY A 22 -17.63 -4.72 -0.87
CA GLY A 22 -17.98 -3.92 -2.04
C GLY A 22 -17.41 -2.51 -2.02
N ARG A 23 -17.90 -1.67 -2.94
CA ARG A 23 -17.46 -0.27 -3.12
C ARG A 23 -18.01 0.70 -2.07
N GLY A 24 -18.86 0.24 -1.13
CA GLY A 24 -19.56 1.10 -0.18
C GLY A 24 -20.19 2.34 -0.82
N ASP A 25 -19.98 3.51 -0.21
CA ASP A 25 -20.49 4.80 -0.73
C ASP A 25 -19.90 5.21 -2.08
N HIS A 26 -18.74 4.66 -2.46
CA HIS A 26 -18.10 4.94 -3.74
C HIS A 26 -18.83 4.27 -4.91
N ARG A 27 -19.87 3.46 -4.64
CA ARG A 27 -20.82 3.02 -5.67
C ARG A 27 -21.56 4.20 -6.28
N ALA A 28 -21.97 5.18 -5.47
CA ALA A 28 -22.67 6.38 -5.91
C ALA A 28 -21.71 7.47 -6.38
N TYR A 29 -20.55 7.59 -5.72
CA TYR A 29 -19.53 8.60 -6.01
C TYR A 29 -18.26 7.93 -6.54
N GLY A 30 -18.14 7.84 -7.86
CA GLY A 30 -17.04 7.12 -8.52
C GLY A 30 -15.76 7.94 -8.74
N VAL A 31 -15.70 9.18 -8.25
CA VAL A 31 -14.56 10.08 -8.42
C VAL A 31 -13.65 10.01 -7.20
N CYS A 32 -12.33 10.02 -7.43
CA CYS A 32 -11.32 9.97 -6.39
C CYS A 32 -11.42 11.20 -5.46
N PRO A 33 -11.61 11.01 -4.14
CA PRO A 33 -11.73 12.12 -3.19
C PRO A 33 -10.42 12.92 -3.03
N GLY A 34 -9.27 12.29 -3.27
CA GLY A 34 -7.97 12.96 -3.15
C GLY A 34 -7.63 13.96 -4.26
N CYS A 35 -8.03 13.68 -5.51
CA CYS A 35 -7.68 14.52 -6.66
C CYS A 35 -8.88 15.12 -7.39
N SER A 36 -10.09 14.61 -7.15
CA SER A 36 -11.34 15.04 -7.79
C SER A 36 -11.36 14.97 -9.32
N MET A 37 -10.40 14.26 -9.93
CA MET A 37 -10.22 14.20 -11.40
C MET A 37 -10.37 12.80 -11.98
N GLN A 38 -9.97 11.76 -11.24
CA GLN A 38 -9.87 10.39 -11.74
C GLN A 38 -10.89 9.49 -11.06
N ARG A 39 -11.10 8.29 -11.59
CA ARG A 39 -11.97 7.28 -10.96
C ARG A 39 -11.35 6.73 -9.68
N ALA A 40 -12.19 6.49 -8.68
CA ALA A 40 -11.85 5.81 -7.44
C ALA A 40 -11.98 4.29 -7.65
N GLU A 41 -10.84 3.60 -7.80
CA GLU A 41 -10.80 2.18 -8.17
C GLU A 41 -9.91 1.35 -7.24
N TYR A 42 -9.04 1.99 -6.47
CA TYR A 42 -8.09 1.35 -5.57
C TYR A 42 -8.44 1.62 -4.12
N ARG A 43 -8.23 0.66 -3.25
CA ARG A 43 -8.33 0.84 -1.79
C ARG A 43 -7.19 0.14 -1.07
N CYS A 44 -7.00 0.46 0.19
CA CYS A 44 -6.07 -0.22 1.07
C CYS A 44 -6.82 -0.88 2.22
N ARG A 45 -6.55 -2.16 2.51
CA ARG A 45 -7.21 -2.90 3.60
C ARG A 45 -6.68 -2.60 5.00
N LEU A 46 -5.52 -1.94 5.09
CA LEU A 46 -4.82 -1.70 6.36
C LEU A 46 -4.80 -0.23 6.78
N CYS A 47 -5.09 0.69 5.88
CA CYS A 47 -5.29 2.08 6.25
C CYS A 47 -6.51 2.21 7.17
N MET A 48 -6.44 3.14 8.12
CA MET A 48 -7.56 3.45 9.00
C MET A 48 -8.81 3.86 8.23
N THR A 49 -8.64 4.45 7.04
CA THR A 49 -9.73 4.78 6.11
C THR A 49 -10.17 3.60 5.23
N GLY A 50 -9.76 2.35 5.51
CA GLY A 50 -9.62 1.22 4.57
C GLY A 50 -10.80 0.75 3.69
N GLY A 51 -11.93 1.47 3.70
CA GLY A 51 -12.97 1.40 2.68
C GLY A 51 -12.97 2.55 1.67
N GLU A 52 -12.14 3.58 1.87
CA GLU A 52 -12.01 4.72 0.96
C GLU A 52 -11.32 4.29 -0.34
N MET A 53 -12.00 4.55 -1.45
CA MET A 53 -11.48 4.25 -2.77
C MET A 53 -10.89 5.51 -3.39
N VAL A 54 -9.71 5.39 -3.96
CA VAL A 54 -8.96 6.47 -4.61
C VAL A 54 -8.44 6.02 -5.97
N CYS A 55 -7.86 6.94 -6.74
CA CYS A 55 -7.21 6.60 -8.00
C CYS A 55 -5.80 6.01 -7.76
N SER A 56 -5.18 5.50 -8.82
CA SER A 56 -3.82 4.93 -8.79
C SER A 56 -2.76 5.91 -8.28
N ALA A 57 -2.82 7.18 -8.68
CA ALA A 57 -1.85 8.19 -8.23
C ALA A 57 -1.98 8.48 -6.73
N CYS A 58 -3.22 8.67 -6.24
CA CYS A 58 -3.47 8.95 -4.82
C CYS A 58 -3.13 7.75 -3.93
N ILE A 59 -3.45 6.52 -4.35
CA ILE A 59 -3.09 5.33 -3.56
C ILE A 59 -1.56 5.22 -3.43
N VAL A 60 -0.79 5.46 -4.51
CA VAL A 60 0.68 5.44 -4.46
C VAL A 60 1.22 6.53 -3.52
N GLU A 61 0.69 7.75 -3.61
CA GLU A 61 1.11 8.87 -2.76
C GLU A 61 0.90 8.57 -1.27
N HIS A 62 -0.29 8.06 -0.91
CA HIS A 62 -0.62 7.73 0.48
C HIS A 62 0.30 6.65 1.07
N HIS A 63 0.82 5.75 0.24
CA HIS A 63 1.60 4.60 0.67
C HIS A 63 3.13 4.77 0.57
N LYS A 64 3.62 5.96 0.22
CA LYS A 64 5.07 6.25 0.26
C LYS A 64 5.72 5.97 1.61
N ARG A 65 4.96 6.07 2.70
CA ARG A 65 5.42 5.82 4.08
C ARG A 65 4.97 4.48 4.64
N THR A 66 4.12 3.76 3.92
CA THR A 66 3.55 2.48 4.32
C THR A 66 3.55 1.51 3.13
N PRO A 67 4.73 1.25 2.52
CA PRO A 67 4.82 0.50 1.26
C PRO A 67 4.47 -0.99 1.39
N LEU A 68 4.32 -1.49 2.62
CA LEU A 68 3.94 -2.88 2.91
C LEU A 68 2.45 -3.03 3.21
N HIS A 69 1.64 -2.00 2.97
CA HIS A 69 0.20 -2.15 3.09
C HIS A 69 -0.40 -2.93 1.90
N VAL A 70 -1.43 -3.72 2.19
CA VAL A 70 -2.15 -4.49 1.17
C VAL A 70 -3.18 -3.60 0.47
N VAL A 71 -2.98 -3.41 -0.83
CA VAL A 71 -3.91 -2.68 -1.70
C VAL A 71 -4.69 -3.61 -2.61
N GLU A 72 -5.86 -3.15 -3.03
CA GLU A 72 -6.78 -3.88 -3.89
C GLU A 72 -7.33 -2.95 -4.97
N VAL A 73 -7.66 -3.52 -6.13
CA VAL A 73 -8.31 -2.83 -7.25
C VAL A 73 -9.68 -3.43 -7.53
N TRP A 74 -10.65 -2.57 -7.84
CA TRP A 74 -11.98 -3.00 -8.26
C TRP A 74 -11.99 -3.34 -9.75
N ASN A 75 -12.23 -4.60 -10.10
CA ASN A 75 -12.26 -5.07 -11.49
C ASN A 75 -13.65 -4.94 -12.17
N GLY A 76 -14.61 -4.28 -11.52
CA GLY A 76 -16.01 -4.21 -11.96
C GLY A 76 -16.94 -5.16 -11.20
N LYS A 77 -16.42 -6.27 -10.67
CA LYS A 77 -17.19 -7.31 -9.97
C LYS A 77 -16.77 -7.52 -8.52
N SER A 78 -15.47 -7.53 -8.25
CA SER A 78 -14.89 -7.75 -6.92
C SER A 78 -13.56 -7.02 -6.79
N PHE A 79 -13.09 -6.90 -5.55
CA PHE A 79 -11.72 -6.49 -5.30
C PHE A 79 -10.75 -7.63 -5.60
N GLN A 80 -9.64 -7.29 -6.23
CA GLN A 80 -8.50 -8.17 -6.43
C GLN A 80 -7.27 -7.54 -5.82
N ARG A 81 -6.41 -8.38 -5.22
CA ARG A 81 -5.13 -7.94 -4.68
C ARG A 81 -4.32 -7.27 -5.79
N GLN A 82 -3.71 -6.15 -5.45
CA GLN A 82 -2.79 -5.41 -6.30
C GLN A 82 -1.51 -5.12 -5.51
N THR A 83 -0.37 -4.96 -6.18
CA THR A 83 0.87 -4.53 -5.53
C THR A 83 1.09 -3.04 -5.75
N LEU A 84 1.70 -2.38 -4.75
CA LEU A 84 2.12 -0.99 -4.92
C LEU A 84 3.26 -0.86 -5.95
N LYS A 85 4.08 -1.92 -6.11
CA LYS A 85 5.10 -2.03 -7.16
C LYS A 85 4.49 -1.91 -8.56
N ASP A 86 3.44 -2.65 -8.85
CA ASP A 86 2.77 -2.63 -10.17
C ASP A 86 2.11 -1.27 -10.47
N LEU A 87 1.80 -0.50 -9.42
CA LEU A 87 1.33 0.88 -9.52
C LEU A 87 2.46 1.91 -9.61
N GLY A 88 3.72 1.47 -9.56
CA GLY A 88 4.91 2.30 -9.73
C GLY A 88 5.55 2.81 -8.43
N LEU A 89 5.09 2.36 -7.25
CA LEU A 89 5.75 2.72 -6.00
C LEU A 89 7.10 2.03 -5.89
N ARG A 90 8.14 2.81 -5.58
CA ARG A 90 9.48 2.31 -5.28
C ARG A 90 9.94 2.74 -3.89
N ILE A 91 10.53 1.80 -3.16
CA ILE A 91 11.16 2.01 -1.86
C ILE A 91 12.60 2.43 -2.11
N GLN A 92 12.91 3.71 -1.91
CA GLN A 92 14.27 4.20 -1.97
C GLN A 92 14.99 3.96 -0.63
N LEU A 93 16.06 3.16 -0.66
CA LEU A 93 16.97 2.99 0.46
C LEU A 93 18.08 4.05 0.44
N GLY A 94 18.66 4.31 1.62
CA GLY A 94 19.63 5.38 1.80
C GLY A 94 18.98 6.76 1.88
N HIS A 95 19.79 7.82 2.06
CA HIS A 95 19.30 9.20 2.15
C HIS A 95 18.16 9.47 3.17
N TRP A 96 18.08 8.68 4.25
CA TRP A 96 17.04 8.77 5.29
C TRP A 96 16.91 10.15 5.96
N TYR A 97 17.94 10.99 5.84
CA TYR A 97 17.99 12.35 6.36
C TYR A 97 17.61 13.43 5.33
N GLN A 98 17.43 13.07 4.05
CA GLN A 98 17.08 13.98 2.95
C GLN A 98 15.78 13.51 2.26
N ARG A 99 14.68 13.50 3.03
CA ARG A 99 13.38 12.97 2.59
C ARG A 99 12.83 13.62 1.31
N ASP A 100 13.10 14.90 1.09
CA ASP A 100 12.55 15.65 -0.05
C ASP A 100 13.46 15.63 -1.29
N ARG A 101 14.61 14.96 -1.22
CA ARG A 101 15.49 14.76 -2.37
C ARG A 101 15.48 13.31 -2.80
N ALA A 102 15.13 13.10 -4.07
CA ALA A 102 15.38 11.83 -4.74
C ALA A 102 16.89 11.52 -4.72
N CYS A 103 17.23 10.23 -4.61
CA CYS A 103 18.60 9.79 -4.78
C CYS A 103 19.05 10.13 -6.21
N PRO A 104 20.23 10.75 -6.40
CA PRO A 104 20.73 11.06 -7.75
C PRO A 104 21.23 9.81 -8.49
N VAL A 105 21.53 8.73 -7.77
CA VAL A 105 22.04 7.47 -8.31
C VAL A 105 21.27 6.30 -7.67
N PRO A 106 19.98 6.12 -8.02
CA PRO A 106 19.21 4.97 -7.56
C PRO A 106 19.67 3.71 -8.33
N GLU A 107 19.85 2.61 -7.60
CA GLU A 107 20.22 1.31 -8.15
C GLU A 107 19.08 0.32 -7.89
N PRO A 108 18.33 -0.11 -8.91
CA PRO A 108 17.26 -1.08 -8.72
C PRO A 108 17.77 -2.39 -8.11
N ALA A 109 16.95 -2.99 -7.25
CA ALA A 109 17.24 -4.32 -6.73
C ALA A 109 17.44 -5.34 -7.89
N PRO A 110 18.31 -6.34 -7.72
CA PRO A 110 18.59 -7.31 -8.78
C PRO A 110 17.31 -7.97 -9.32
N GLY A 111 17.15 -7.91 -10.65
CA GLY A 111 15.97 -8.46 -11.34
C GLY A 111 14.65 -7.75 -11.06
N ASP A 112 14.66 -6.62 -10.34
CA ASP A 112 13.49 -5.90 -9.83
C ASP A 112 12.51 -6.80 -9.04
N ALA A 113 12.97 -7.94 -8.53
CA ALA A 113 12.13 -8.98 -7.92
C ALA A 113 12.39 -9.07 -6.40
N PHE A 114 12.28 -7.94 -5.70
CA PHE A 114 12.52 -7.90 -4.26
C PHE A 114 11.26 -8.29 -3.48
N VAL A 115 11.40 -9.21 -2.52
CA VAL A 115 10.29 -9.72 -1.71
C VAL A 115 10.53 -9.39 -0.23
N ILE A 116 9.50 -8.83 0.42
CA ILE A 116 9.49 -8.56 1.86
C ILE A 116 8.36 -9.38 2.48
N VAL A 117 8.68 -10.09 3.56
CA VAL A 117 7.70 -10.81 4.39
C VAL A 117 7.43 -9.97 5.64
N ASP A 118 6.16 -9.65 5.87
CA ASP A 118 5.68 -8.90 7.04
C ASP A 118 4.50 -9.65 7.68
N ASN A 119 4.04 -9.21 8.85
CA ASN A 119 2.94 -9.84 9.58
C ASN A 119 1.60 -9.83 8.81
N ASN A 120 1.47 -8.96 7.81
CA ASN A 120 0.28 -8.79 6.98
C ASN A 120 0.40 -9.49 5.61
N GLY A 121 1.51 -10.20 5.37
CA GLY A 121 1.71 -11.07 4.21
C GLY A 121 3.05 -10.91 3.51
N VAL A 122 3.10 -11.44 2.28
CA VAL A 122 4.26 -11.38 1.39
C VAL A 122 4.04 -10.28 0.36
N HIS A 123 5.05 -9.43 0.18
CA HIS A 123 5.01 -8.26 -0.68
C HIS A 123 6.12 -8.32 -1.70
N GLU A 124 5.75 -8.31 -2.98
CA GLU A 124 6.67 -7.97 -4.05
C GLU A 124 6.76 -6.44 -4.14
N VAL A 125 7.97 -5.90 -4.01
CA VAL A 125 8.21 -4.46 -3.93
C VAL A 125 9.23 -4.01 -4.96
N GLY A 126 9.01 -2.82 -5.54
CA GLY A 126 10.06 -2.10 -6.23
C GLY A 126 10.99 -1.49 -5.17
N LEU A 127 12.28 -1.83 -5.21
CA LEU A 127 13.25 -1.35 -4.24
C LEU A 127 14.48 -0.82 -4.97
N ASP A 128 14.94 0.36 -4.55
CA ASP A 128 16.15 1.00 -5.06
C ASP A 128 17.16 1.16 -3.94
N PHE A 129 18.37 0.66 -4.15
CA PHE A 129 19.53 0.99 -3.35
C PHE A 129 20.03 2.39 -3.69
N CYS A 130 20.75 2.99 -2.74
CA CYS A 130 21.54 4.19 -2.97
C CYS A 130 22.92 3.79 -3.50
N GLY A 131 23.23 4.20 -4.73
CA GLY A 131 24.55 4.05 -5.37
C GLY A 131 25.52 5.21 -5.10
N CYS A 132 25.12 6.21 -4.31
CA CYS A 132 26.01 7.32 -3.95
C CYS A 132 27.19 6.80 -3.11
N GLY A 133 28.39 7.38 -3.28
CA GLY A 133 29.61 6.94 -2.57
C GLY A 133 29.53 6.91 -1.03
N GLY A 134 28.53 7.60 -0.43
CA GLY A 134 28.25 7.56 1.02
C GLY A 134 27.15 6.58 1.46
N GLY A 135 26.50 5.86 0.54
CA GLY A 135 25.35 4.98 0.83
C GLY A 135 25.69 3.75 1.67
N GLY A 136 26.95 3.28 1.58
CA GLY A 136 27.39 2.02 2.18
C GLY A 136 26.87 0.80 1.41
N SER A 137 27.24 -0.41 1.87
CA SER A 137 26.83 -1.65 1.21
C SER A 137 25.30 -1.84 1.20
N HIS A 138 24.79 -2.56 0.21
CA HIS A 138 23.37 -2.93 0.11
C HIS A 138 22.84 -3.56 1.41
N THR A 139 23.62 -4.47 2.02
CA THR A 139 23.29 -5.07 3.34
C THR A 139 23.09 -4.02 4.42
N ARG A 140 23.98 -3.02 4.52
CA ARG A 140 23.86 -1.96 5.52
C ARG A 140 22.62 -1.09 5.28
N GLN A 141 22.28 -0.84 4.02
CA GLN A 141 21.09 -0.07 3.67
C GLN A 141 19.80 -0.80 4.08
N LEU A 142 19.72 -2.11 3.83
CA LEU A 142 18.60 -2.97 4.27
C LEU A 142 18.47 -2.98 5.79
N LEU A 143 19.56 -3.24 6.51
CA LEU A 143 19.55 -3.27 7.98
C LEU A 143 19.13 -1.93 8.59
N ARG A 144 19.52 -0.81 7.98
CA ARG A 144 19.08 0.54 8.39
C ARG A 144 17.59 0.78 8.15
N ALA A 145 17.01 0.10 7.17
CA ALA A 145 15.57 0.10 6.92
C ALA A 145 14.83 -0.97 7.77
N GLY A 146 15.52 -1.69 8.66
CA GLY A 146 14.93 -2.75 9.47
C GLY A 146 14.64 -4.04 8.70
N LEU A 147 15.20 -4.20 7.50
CA LEU A 147 15.03 -5.39 6.67
C LEU A 147 16.16 -6.37 6.92
N PHE A 148 15.80 -7.62 7.26
CA PHE A 148 16.72 -8.71 7.54
C PHE A 148 16.56 -9.80 6.48
N PRO A 149 17.65 -10.50 6.10
CA PRO A 149 17.54 -11.61 5.16
C PRO A 149 16.68 -12.73 5.75
N ALA A 150 15.75 -13.24 4.96
CA ALA A 150 15.05 -14.49 5.22
C ALA A 150 15.83 -15.62 4.53
N THR A 151 16.01 -16.75 5.23
CA THR A 151 16.72 -17.95 4.75
C THR A 151 15.83 -18.84 3.91
#